data_AF-A0A7S4M1F5-F1
#
_entry.id   AF-A0A7S4M1F5-F1
#
_cell.length_a   1.000
_cell.length_b   1.000
_cell.length_c   1.000
_cell.angle_alpha   90.00
_cell.angle_beta   90.00
_cell.angle_gamma   90.00
#
_symmetry.space_group_name_H-M   'P 1'
#
loop_
_entity.id
_entity.type
_entity.pdbx_description
1 polymer ?
#
loop_
_entity_poly.entity_id
_entity_poly.type
_entity_poly.pdbx_seq_one_letter_code
_entity_poly.pdbx_strand_id
1 'polypeptide(L)'
;RLSAKKMRAVMLLLALTLASAEYALVNLIRHGERTQDKRNIHLALAGFERAGYIAKCVGNTSRRTMAFPLGPPDRLIASVRPPNGKGRDESVRPFETLEPLSKVLSLPVENTMLYTNVEGFIDSLQTLNAGETLLVAWQHKFLADFVNEMGLEGLAPASFPRSCNYTGWSEPAYAMDPEEGNCYDVVWQLILFRQASTHRWRSAAFSQMHMGFRGIRDGPCVEAFYPDSNPSLWNRALPFEIGSSVLPVLAVGGASLPVGASLPGGASSWRIALLGVGCAVPLLGIAAAAQHERRGRISQSLARLLWASPPSSCASAVGGTDDYAGSAAPYRAFA
;
A
#
# COMPACT_ATOMS: atom_id res chain seq x y z
N ARG A 1 -39.99 -22.00 28.55
CA ARG A 1 -38.90 -22.87 28.03
C ARG A 1 -39.03 -22.92 26.51
N LEU A 2 -38.01 -22.54 25.73
CA LEU A 2 -38.05 -22.74 24.27
C LEU A 2 -37.76 -24.21 23.93
N SER A 3 -38.38 -24.72 22.86
CA SER A 3 -38.01 -26.03 22.30
C SER A 3 -36.61 -25.97 21.67
N ALA A 4 -35.84 -27.06 21.76
CA ALA A 4 -34.52 -27.17 21.13
C ALA A 4 -34.55 -26.87 19.61
N LYS A 5 -35.67 -27.15 18.91
CA LYS A 5 -35.87 -26.74 17.51
C LYS A 5 -35.90 -25.22 17.33
N LYS A 6 -36.60 -24.49 18.21
CA LYS A 6 -36.61 -23.01 18.20
C LYS A 6 -35.24 -22.43 18.59
N MET A 7 -34.53 -23.07 19.54
CA MET A 7 -33.21 -22.62 19.97
C MET A 7 -32.15 -22.80 18.86
N ARG A 8 -32.20 -23.90 18.09
CA ARG A 8 -31.38 -24.07 16.88
C ARG A 8 -31.72 -23.03 15.80
N ALA A 9 -33.00 -22.72 15.57
CA ALA A 9 -33.40 -21.68 14.61
C ALA A 9 -32.87 -20.29 15.00
N VAL A 10 -32.98 -19.90 16.28
CA VAL A 10 -32.43 -18.62 16.78
C VAL A 10 -30.91 -18.55 16.63
N MET A 11 -30.18 -19.62 16.95
CA MET A 11 -28.72 -19.67 16.73
C MET A 11 -28.34 -19.57 15.25
N LEU A 12 -29.13 -20.15 14.34
CA LEU A 12 -28.90 -20.03 12.90
C LEU A 12 -29.16 -18.59 12.40
N LEU A 13 -30.21 -17.94 12.90
CA LEU A 13 -30.52 -16.54 12.57
C LEU A 13 -29.47 -15.56 13.11
N LEU A 14 -28.91 -15.78 14.31
CA LEU A 14 -27.79 -14.97 14.81
C LEU A 14 -26.50 -15.16 14.00
N ALA A 15 -26.27 -16.35 13.44
CA ALA A 15 -25.11 -16.61 12.59
C ALA A 15 -25.18 -15.90 11.23
N LEU A 16 -26.38 -15.55 10.74
CA LEU A 16 -26.57 -14.83 9.48
C LEU A 16 -26.33 -13.30 9.59
N THR A 17 -26.17 -12.75 10.80
CA THR A 17 -25.86 -11.32 11.01
C THR A 17 -24.39 -11.06 11.33
N LEU A 18 -23.48 -11.88 10.77
CA LEU A 18 -22.11 -11.45 10.53
C LEU A 18 -22.12 -10.36 9.45
N ALA A 19 -22.38 -9.12 9.86
CA ALA A 19 -22.25 -7.97 8.99
C ALA A 19 -20.82 -7.93 8.44
N SER A 20 -20.67 -8.13 7.13
CA SER A 20 -19.35 -8.16 6.51
C SER A 20 -18.72 -6.79 6.64
N ALA A 21 -17.56 -6.74 7.28
CA ALA A 21 -16.67 -5.59 7.21
C ALA A 21 -16.41 -5.28 5.72
N GLU A 22 -16.80 -4.09 5.29
CA GLU A 22 -16.53 -3.58 3.95
C GLU A 22 -15.30 -2.66 4.03
N TYR A 23 -14.43 -2.75 3.03
CA TYR A 23 -13.21 -1.96 2.89
C TYR A 23 -13.12 -1.36 1.49
N ALA A 24 -12.52 -0.19 1.37
CA ALA A 24 -12.15 0.45 0.09
C ALA A 24 -10.79 1.14 0.24
N LEU A 25 -10.07 1.34 -0.85
CA LEU A 25 -8.72 1.92 -0.84
C LEU A 25 -8.67 3.25 -1.57
N VAL A 26 -7.94 4.21 -1.01
CA VAL A 26 -7.67 5.50 -1.66
C VAL A 26 -6.16 5.72 -1.69
N ASN A 27 -5.58 5.74 -2.87
CA ASN A 27 -4.19 6.13 -3.10
C ASN A 27 -4.14 7.58 -3.56
N LEU A 28 -3.55 8.48 -2.77
CA LEU A 28 -3.28 9.86 -3.15
C LEU A 28 -1.80 10.00 -3.53
N ILE A 29 -1.55 10.68 -4.66
CA ILE A 29 -0.24 11.11 -5.11
C ILE A 29 -0.25 12.62 -5.38
N ARG A 30 0.92 13.26 -5.24
CA ARG A 30 1.17 14.57 -5.85
C ARG A 30 1.17 14.40 -7.38
N HIS A 31 0.74 15.42 -8.11
CA HIS A 31 1.04 15.51 -9.55
C HIS A 31 2.55 15.36 -9.82
N GLY A 32 2.92 14.86 -11.00
CA GLY A 32 4.33 14.72 -11.40
C GLY A 32 5.08 16.06 -11.51
N GLU A 33 6.37 15.95 -11.81
CA GLU A 33 7.35 17.03 -11.84
C GLU A 33 6.88 18.22 -12.68
N ARG A 34 7.05 19.44 -12.14
CA ARG A 34 6.82 20.70 -12.88
C ARG A 34 8.16 21.36 -13.22
N THR A 35 8.23 22.12 -14.31
CA THR A 35 9.36 23.02 -14.55
C THR A 35 9.36 24.15 -13.52
N GLN A 36 10.53 24.70 -13.17
CA GLN A 36 10.63 25.86 -12.27
C GLN A 36 9.72 27.03 -12.66
N ASP A 37 9.57 27.33 -13.96
CA ASP A 37 8.64 28.35 -14.46
C ASP A 37 7.19 28.03 -14.05
N LYS A 38 6.69 28.80 -13.07
CA LYS A 38 5.33 28.67 -12.51
C LYS A 38 4.22 28.98 -13.53
N ARG A 39 4.55 29.57 -14.69
CA ARG A 39 3.61 29.83 -15.80
C ARG A 39 3.35 28.61 -16.68
N ASN A 40 4.24 27.60 -16.65
CA ASN A 40 4.02 26.35 -17.37
C ASN A 40 2.99 25.51 -16.60
N ILE A 41 1.77 25.39 -17.13
CA ILE A 41 0.68 24.63 -16.51
C ILE A 41 0.83 23.11 -16.63
N HIS A 42 1.79 22.65 -17.45
CA HIS A 42 2.04 21.25 -17.78
C HIS A 42 3.13 20.62 -16.91
N LEU A 43 3.24 19.28 -16.98
CA LEU A 43 4.37 18.52 -16.48
C LEU A 43 5.69 18.91 -17.19
N ALA A 44 6.81 18.69 -16.49
CA ALA A 44 8.13 18.62 -17.09
C ALA A 44 8.40 17.24 -17.70
N LEU A 45 9.50 17.07 -18.43
CA LEU A 45 9.88 15.80 -19.05
C LEU A 45 9.90 14.63 -18.03
N ALA A 46 10.56 14.80 -16.89
CA ALA A 46 10.57 13.82 -15.80
C ALA A 46 9.16 13.47 -15.29
N GLY A 47 8.24 14.44 -15.27
CA GLY A 47 6.84 14.22 -14.86
C GLY A 47 6.07 13.37 -15.85
N PHE A 48 6.28 13.55 -17.16
CA PHE A 48 5.73 12.66 -18.19
C PHE A 48 6.35 11.26 -18.15
N GLU A 49 7.65 11.15 -17.82
CA GLU A 49 8.31 9.86 -17.57
C GLU A 49 7.70 9.15 -16.35
N ARG A 50 7.46 9.87 -15.23
CA ARG A 50 6.81 9.32 -14.03
C ARG A 50 5.37 8.92 -14.28
N ALA A 51 4.59 9.73 -15.00
CA ALA A 51 3.22 9.40 -15.39
C ALA A 51 3.16 8.11 -16.23
N GLY A 52 4.11 7.93 -17.16
CA GLY A 52 4.25 6.69 -17.92
C GLY A 52 4.72 5.48 -17.08
N TYR A 53 5.62 5.69 -16.12
CA TYR A 53 6.03 4.64 -15.16
C TYR A 53 4.84 4.18 -14.29
N ILE A 54 4.06 5.12 -13.75
CA ILE A 54 2.82 4.83 -13.02
C ILE A 54 1.87 4.03 -13.90
N ALA A 55 1.62 4.47 -15.14
CA ALA A 55 0.73 3.77 -16.07
C ALA A 55 1.14 2.31 -16.33
N LYS A 56 2.43 2.08 -16.59
CA LYS A 56 2.99 0.75 -16.84
C LYS A 56 2.94 -0.16 -15.61
N CYS A 57 3.23 0.38 -14.42
CA CYS A 57 3.33 -0.41 -13.20
C CYS A 57 1.98 -0.67 -12.52
N VAL A 58 1.09 0.33 -12.49
CA VAL A 58 -0.26 0.25 -11.91
C VAL A 58 -1.25 -0.39 -12.88
N GLY A 59 -1.10 -0.18 -14.19
CA GLY A 59 -1.98 -0.74 -15.21
C GLY A 59 -1.83 -2.25 -15.45
N ASN A 60 -0.90 -2.92 -14.77
CA ASN A 60 -0.66 -4.36 -14.93
C ASN A 60 -1.67 -5.19 -14.12
N THR A 61 -2.82 -5.48 -14.72
CA THR A 61 -3.89 -6.33 -14.14
C THR A 61 -3.44 -7.70 -13.64
N SER A 62 -2.30 -8.21 -14.10
CA SER A 62 -1.74 -9.51 -13.69
C SER A 62 -0.85 -9.42 -12.44
N ARG A 63 -0.67 -8.24 -11.84
CA ARG A 63 0.18 -8.03 -10.67
C ARG A 63 -0.48 -7.10 -9.66
N ARG A 64 -0.62 -7.58 -8.42
CA ARG A 64 -0.92 -6.76 -7.25
C ARG A 64 0.38 -6.17 -6.70
N THR A 65 0.28 -5.01 -6.06
CA THR A 65 1.41 -4.31 -5.43
C THR A 65 0.96 -3.77 -4.06
N MET A 66 1.87 -3.23 -3.25
CA MET A 66 1.48 -2.70 -1.92
C MET A 66 0.62 -1.43 -2.00
N ALA A 67 0.81 -0.59 -3.02
CA ALA A 67 -0.13 0.49 -3.35
C ALA A 67 -1.45 -0.04 -3.95
N PHE A 68 -1.42 -1.18 -4.66
CA PHE A 68 -2.56 -1.73 -5.39
C PHE A 68 -2.81 -3.22 -5.05
N PRO A 69 -3.19 -3.55 -3.80
CA PRO A 69 -3.26 -4.93 -3.31
C PRO A 69 -4.56 -5.64 -3.70
N LEU A 70 -5.61 -4.90 -4.10
CA LEU A 70 -6.86 -5.48 -4.62
C LEU A 70 -6.75 -5.73 -6.14
N GLY A 71 -6.13 -4.77 -6.84
CA GLY A 71 -5.85 -4.75 -8.27
C GLY A 71 -5.54 -3.30 -8.71
N PRO A 72 -5.44 -3.02 -10.03
CA PRO A 72 -5.43 -1.66 -10.56
C PRO A 72 -6.66 -0.85 -10.09
N PRO A 73 -6.61 0.49 -10.10
CA PRO A 73 -7.71 1.32 -9.63
C PRO A 73 -8.95 1.22 -10.52
N ASP A 74 -10.12 1.18 -9.89
CA ASP A 74 -11.45 1.22 -10.51
C ASP A 74 -11.89 2.65 -10.83
N ARG A 75 -11.29 3.67 -10.18
CA ARG A 75 -11.52 5.11 -10.44
C ARG A 75 -10.23 5.91 -10.43
N LEU A 76 -10.21 6.97 -11.25
CA LEU A 76 -9.15 7.97 -11.32
C LEU A 76 -9.74 9.37 -11.08
N ILE A 77 -9.24 10.10 -10.08
CA ILE A 77 -9.60 11.50 -9.84
C ILE A 77 -8.37 12.41 -10.00
N ALA A 78 -8.53 13.53 -10.69
CA ALA A 78 -7.52 14.58 -10.77
C ALA A 78 -8.09 15.92 -10.29
N SER A 79 -7.31 16.68 -9.50
CA SER A 79 -7.70 18.02 -9.08
C SER A 79 -7.62 19.03 -10.21
N VAL A 80 -8.72 19.71 -10.52
CA VAL A 80 -8.76 20.89 -11.39
C VAL A 80 -8.13 22.08 -10.66
N ARG A 81 -7.23 22.80 -11.33
CA ARG A 81 -6.86 24.17 -10.93
C ARG A 81 -7.42 25.16 -11.97
N PRO A 82 -8.53 25.84 -11.66
CA PRO A 82 -9.30 26.60 -12.65
C PRO A 82 -8.52 27.84 -13.13
N PRO A 83 -8.99 28.51 -14.20
CA PRO A 83 -8.41 29.76 -14.65
C PRO A 83 -8.33 30.82 -13.54
N ASN A 84 -7.19 31.52 -13.47
CA ASN A 84 -7.08 32.74 -12.65
C ASN A 84 -7.98 33.86 -13.19
N GLY A 85 -8.10 34.95 -12.43
CA GLY A 85 -8.86 36.15 -12.81
C GLY A 85 -8.37 36.90 -14.07
N LYS A 86 -7.47 36.31 -14.87
CA LYS A 86 -7.11 36.75 -16.24
C LYS A 86 -7.52 35.72 -17.30
N GLY A 87 -8.37 34.74 -16.97
CA GLY A 87 -8.90 33.74 -17.91
C GLY A 87 -7.88 32.70 -18.38
N ARG A 88 -6.79 32.47 -17.63
CA ARG A 88 -5.74 31.49 -17.98
C ARG A 88 -5.66 30.41 -16.93
N ASP A 89 -5.70 29.15 -17.35
CA ASP A 89 -5.49 27.98 -16.50
C ASP A 89 -4.21 28.10 -15.65
N GLU A 90 -4.20 27.43 -14.49
CA GLU A 90 -3.05 27.49 -13.58
C GLU A 90 -2.31 26.16 -13.41
N SER A 91 -2.94 25.01 -13.67
CA SER A 91 -2.27 23.70 -13.66
C SER A 91 -3.18 22.60 -14.22
N VAL A 92 -2.71 21.90 -15.26
CA VAL A 92 -3.31 20.64 -15.76
C VAL A 92 -2.55 19.38 -15.29
N ARG A 93 -1.37 19.56 -14.67
CA ARG A 93 -0.45 18.49 -14.24
C ARG A 93 -1.10 17.30 -13.50
N PRO A 94 -2.09 17.47 -12.59
CA PRO A 94 -2.73 16.34 -11.92
C PRO A 94 -3.43 15.39 -12.90
N PHE A 95 -4.11 15.94 -13.92
CA PHE A 95 -4.72 15.16 -14.99
C PHE A 95 -3.66 14.47 -15.85
N GLU A 96 -2.64 15.21 -16.29
CA GLU A 96 -1.52 14.66 -17.09
C GLU A 96 -0.75 13.54 -16.37
N THR A 97 -0.77 13.53 -15.03
CA THR A 97 -0.13 12.48 -14.22
C THR A 97 -0.88 11.15 -14.31
N LEU A 98 -2.21 11.17 -14.49
CA LEU A 98 -3.07 9.98 -14.58
C LEU A 98 -3.48 9.63 -16.02
N GLU A 99 -3.40 10.59 -16.96
CA GLU A 99 -3.84 10.41 -18.35
C GLU A 99 -3.17 9.20 -19.07
N PRO A 100 -1.88 8.88 -18.86
CA PRO A 100 -1.29 7.66 -19.41
C PRO A 100 -1.87 6.37 -18.80
N LEU A 101 -2.21 6.35 -17.51
CA LEU A 101 -2.83 5.19 -16.85
C LEU A 101 -4.30 5.02 -17.28
N SER A 102 -5.02 6.13 -17.42
CA SER A 102 -6.37 6.19 -17.98
C SER A 102 -6.45 5.52 -19.35
N LYS A 103 -5.47 5.79 -20.23
CA LYS A 103 -5.34 5.16 -21.55
C LYS A 103 -5.04 3.65 -21.46
N VAL A 104 -4.22 3.21 -20.51
CA VAL A 104 -3.91 1.78 -20.31
C VAL A 104 -5.11 1.00 -19.78
N LEU A 105 -5.88 1.57 -18.85
CA LEU A 105 -7.04 0.92 -18.23
C LEU A 105 -8.37 1.15 -18.97
N SER A 106 -8.40 1.98 -20.01
CA SER A 106 -9.63 2.47 -20.66
C SER A 106 -10.62 3.13 -19.69
N LEU A 107 -10.09 3.77 -18.65
CA LEU A 107 -10.83 4.29 -17.50
C LEU A 107 -10.70 5.83 -17.46
N PRO A 108 -11.80 6.61 -17.50
CA PRO A 108 -11.71 8.07 -17.55
C PRO A 108 -11.13 8.67 -16.26
N VAL A 109 -10.45 9.81 -16.39
CA VAL A 109 -10.05 10.63 -15.24
C VAL A 109 -11.16 11.63 -14.92
N GLU A 110 -11.76 11.52 -13.74
CA GLU A 110 -12.68 12.49 -13.19
C GLU A 110 -11.90 13.77 -12.83
N ASN A 111 -12.03 14.79 -13.67
CA ASN A 111 -11.27 16.04 -13.60
C ASN A 111 -12.22 17.26 -13.62
N THR A 112 -13.14 17.28 -12.66
CA THR A 112 -14.14 18.35 -12.44
C THR A 112 -13.98 19.01 -11.07
N MET A 113 -13.29 18.33 -10.15
CA MET A 113 -13.22 18.71 -8.74
C MET A 113 -12.11 19.74 -8.49
N LEU A 114 -12.46 20.88 -7.92
CA LEU A 114 -11.48 21.93 -7.60
C LEU A 114 -10.47 21.44 -6.56
N TYR A 115 -9.21 21.78 -6.75
CA TYR A 115 -8.09 21.47 -5.85
C TYR A 115 -8.24 21.94 -4.39
N THR A 116 -9.13 22.90 -4.15
CA THR A 116 -9.51 23.43 -2.83
C THR A 116 -10.75 22.76 -2.24
N ASN A 117 -11.48 21.93 -3.00
CA ASN A 117 -12.74 21.30 -2.57
C ASN A 117 -12.48 19.97 -1.84
N VAL A 118 -11.79 20.08 -0.71
CA VAL A 118 -11.38 18.95 0.15
C VAL A 118 -12.62 18.24 0.73
N GLU A 119 -13.62 18.99 1.19
CA GLU A 119 -14.91 18.48 1.67
C GLU A 119 -15.65 17.68 0.58
N GLY A 120 -15.81 18.26 -0.62
CA GLY A 120 -16.49 17.58 -1.74
C GLY A 120 -15.77 16.34 -2.24
N PHE A 121 -14.44 16.25 -2.08
CA PHE A 121 -13.71 14.99 -2.30
C PHE A 121 -14.08 13.94 -1.27
N ILE A 122 -14.17 14.30 0.01
CA ILE A 122 -14.48 13.36 1.12
C ILE A 122 -15.92 12.87 1.08
N ASP A 123 -16.86 13.70 0.60
CA ASP A 123 -18.20 13.26 0.24
C ASP A 123 -18.20 12.37 -1.01
N SER A 124 -17.32 12.60 -2.01
CA SER A 124 -17.14 11.68 -3.14
C SER A 124 -16.66 10.30 -2.70
N LEU A 125 -15.83 10.20 -1.65
CA LEU A 125 -15.41 8.92 -1.07
C LEU A 125 -16.60 8.11 -0.54
N GLN A 126 -17.71 8.76 -0.14
CA GLN A 126 -18.93 8.06 0.30
C GLN A 126 -19.59 7.26 -0.82
N THR A 127 -19.26 7.53 -2.09
CA THR A 127 -19.79 6.83 -3.27
C THR A 127 -19.04 5.54 -3.61
N LEU A 128 -17.90 5.25 -2.96
CA LEU A 128 -17.10 4.05 -3.24
C LEU A 128 -17.82 2.76 -2.84
N ASN A 129 -17.65 1.73 -3.66
CA ASN A 129 -18.14 0.37 -3.43
C ASN A 129 -17.18 -0.43 -2.54
N ALA A 130 -17.67 -1.54 -1.96
CA ALA A 130 -16.81 -2.45 -1.22
C ALA A 130 -15.83 -3.17 -2.16
N GLY A 131 -14.54 -3.14 -1.83
CA GLY A 131 -13.45 -3.67 -2.65
C GLY A 131 -12.89 -2.68 -3.69
N GLU A 132 -13.45 -1.48 -3.80
CA GLU A 132 -13.05 -0.49 -4.81
C GLU A 132 -11.72 0.18 -4.46
N THR A 133 -10.87 0.44 -5.46
CA THR A 133 -9.60 1.15 -5.34
C THR A 133 -9.62 2.43 -6.16
N LEU A 134 -9.54 3.57 -5.48
CA LEU A 134 -9.44 4.91 -6.08
C LEU A 134 -7.97 5.36 -6.13
N LEU A 135 -7.53 5.91 -7.25
CA LEU A 135 -6.25 6.65 -7.36
C LEU A 135 -6.52 8.13 -7.66
N VAL A 136 -5.81 9.00 -6.95
CA VAL A 136 -6.04 10.45 -6.92
C VAL A 136 -4.73 11.19 -7.16
N ALA A 137 -4.72 12.11 -8.13
CA ALA A 137 -3.62 13.07 -8.31
C ALA A 137 -4.05 14.46 -7.85
N TRP A 138 -3.27 15.06 -6.94
CA TRP A 138 -3.61 16.33 -6.29
C TRP A 138 -2.44 17.31 -6.20
N GLN A 139 -2.72 18.53 -5.75
CA GLN A 139 -1.71 19.52 -5.36
C GLN A 139 -1.27 19.30 -3.90
N HIS A 140 0.01 18.99 -3.68
CA HIS A 140 0.59 18.62 -2.37
C HIS A 140 0.21 19.52 -1.17
N LYS A 141 -0.02 20.82 -1.37
CA LYS A 141 -0.38 21.75 -0.28
C LYS A 141 -1.70 21.35 0.40
N PHE A 142 -2.65 20.87 -0.39
CA PHE A 142 -3.98 20.45 0.04
C PHE A 142 -4.03 18.98 0.49
N LEU A 143 -2.92 18.25 0.35
CA LEU A 143 -2.80 16.92 0.95
C LEU A 143 -2.66 17.01 2.48
N ALA A 144 -2.27 18.16 3.04
CA ALA A 144 -2.36 18.42 4.47
C ALA A 144 -3.81 18.53 4.95
N ASP A 145 -4.66 19.25 4.20
CA ASP A 145 -6.06 19.50 4.54
C ASP A 145 -6.87 18.18 4.59
N PHE A 146 -6.56 17.23 3.70
CA PHE A 146 -7.12 15.88 3.74
C PHE A 146 -6.84 15.12 5.05
N VAL A 147 -5.78 15.46 5.79
CA VAL A 147 -5.48 14.82 7.09
C VAL A 147 -6.43 15.32 8.19
N ASN A 148 -6.76 16.61 8.17
CA ASN A 148 -7.71 17.24 9.08
C ASN A 148 -9.13 16.75 8.78
N GLU A 149 -9.60 16.93 7.55
CA GLU A 149 -11.00 16.66 7.20
C GLU A 149 -11.38 15.16 7.18
N MET A 150 -10.42 14.24 7.09
CA MET A 150 -10.66 12.79 7.21
C MET A 150 -10.38 12.21 8.60
N GLY A 151 -10.07 13.03 9.61
CA GLY A 151 -9.81 12.57 10.99
C GLY A 151 -8.59 11.65 11.09
N LEU A 152 -7.49 12.02 10.40
CA LEU A 152 -6.26 11.23 10.29
C LEU A 152 -5.14 11.74 11.21
N GLU A 153 -5.43 12.65 12.13
CA GLU A 153 -4.45 13.22 13.05
C GLU A 153 -3.84 12.12 13.95
N GLY A 154 -2.51 12.03 13.97
CA GLY A 154 -1.78 10.95 14.65
C GLY A 154 -1.68 9.64 13.86
N LEU A 155 -2.46 9.46 12.78
CA LEU A 155 -2.30 8.35 11.83
C LEU A 155 -1.43 8.75 10.62
N ALA A 156 -1.64 9.96 10.09
CA ALA A 156 -0.93 10.50 8.94
C ALA A 156 0.00 11.67 9.32
N PRO A 157 1.07 11.95 8.53
CA PRO A 157 1.85 13.16 8.68
C PRO A 157 1.00 14.41 8.39
N ALA A 158 1.07 15.42 9.24
CA ALA A 158 0.26 16.65 9.11
C ALA A 158 0.58 17.53 7.88
N SER A 159 1.49 17.10 6.99
CA SER A 159 1.71 17.71 5.68
C SER A 159 2.41 16.71 4.75
N PHE A 160 2.22 16.86 3.43
CA PHE A 160 2.96 16.05 2.46
C PHE A 160 4.46 16.35 2.53
N PRO A 161 5.34 15.32 2.52
CA PRO A 161 6.78 15.53 2.66
C PRO A 161 7.33 16.46 1.57
N ARG A 162 8.14 17.45 1.97
CA ARG A 162 8.81 18.37 1.02
C ARG A 162 10.04 17.73 0.37
N SER A 163 10.70 16.81 1.07
CA SER A 163 11.82 16.01 0.57
C SER A 163 11.56 14.52 0.73
N CYS A 164 12.00 13.75 -0.26
CA CYS A 164 11.99 12.28 -0.27
C CYS A 164 13.43 11.78 -0.02
N ASN A 165 13.61 10.68 0.72
CA ASN A 165 14.89 9.96 0.75
C ASN A 165 14.88 8.90 -0.37
N TYR A 166 15.32 9.28 -1.57
CA TYR A 166 15.20 8.45 -2.76
C TYR A 166 16.15 7.24 -2.78
N THR A 167 15.61 6.04 -3.00
CA THR A 167 16.37 4.79 -3.19
C THR A 167 16.93 4.65 -4.61
N GLY A 168 17.68 5.67 -5.05
CA GLY A 168 18.47 5.65 -6.29
C GLY A 168 18.07 6.61 -7.41
N TRP A 169 17.44 7.75 -7.08
CA TRP A 169 17.17 8.84 -8.04
C TRP A 169 17.40 10.20 -7.38
N SER A 170 17.79 11.20 -8.18
CA SER A 170 17.85 12.60 -7.76
C SER A 170 17.07 13.40 -8.77
N GLU A 171 16.05 14.13 -8.33
CA GLU A 171 15.23 14.92 -9.24
C GLU A 171 16.09 15.96 -9.99
N PRO A 172 15.91 16.10 -11.32
CA PRO A 172 16.75 16.97 -12.11
C PRO A 172 16.53 18.43 -11.72
N ALA A 173 17.57 19.26 -11.81
CA ALA A 173 17.54 20.64 -11.29
C ALA A 173 16.36 21.49 -11.84
N TYR A 174 15.90 21.23 -13.07
CA TYR A 174 14.73 21.91 -13.66
C TYR A 174 13.38 21.55 -13.02
N ALA A 175 13.30 20.40 -12.33
CA ALA A 175 12.12 19.87 -11.62
C ALA A 175 12.16 20.14 -10.10
N MET A 176 13.34 20.50 -9.59
CA MET A 176 13.55 20.89 -8.20
C MET A 176 12.85 22.22 -7.91
N ASP A 177 11.86 22.16 -7.02
CA ASP A 177 11.18 23.33 -6.46
C ASP A 177 11.69 23.55 -5.02
N PRO A 178 12.48 24.62 -4.75
CA PRO A 178 12.98 24.90 -3.41
C PRO A 178 11.91 25.45 -2.46
N GLU A 179 10.78 25.96 -2.98
CA GLU A 179 9.66 26.45 -2.17
C GLU A 179 8.67 25.33 -1.85
N GLU A 180 8.26 24.56 -2.86
CA GLU A 180 7.22 23.53 -2.74
C GLU A 180 7.77 22.15 -2.36
N GLY A 181 9.09 21.97 -2.42
CA GLY A 181 9.75 20.69 -2.19
C GLY A 181 9.74 19.80 -3.43
N ASN A 182 10.72 18.90 -3.48
CA ASN A 182 10.98 18.03 -4.62
C ASN A 182 10.41 16.61 -4.48
N CYS A 183 9.71 16.28 -3.38
CA CYS A 183 9.20 14.92 -3.17
C CYS A 183 8.02 14.65 -4.14
N TYR A 184 8.28 13.85 -5.18
CA TYR A 184 7.29 13.41 -6.18
C TYR A 184 7.07 11.88 -6.17
N ASP A 185 7.85 11.13 -5.40
CA ASP A 185 7.83 9.66 -5.39
C ASP A 185 6.92 9.04 -4.32
N VAL A 186 6.22 9.84 -3.52
CA VAL A 186 5.40 9.34 -2.41
C VAL A 186 3.96 9.02 -2.84
N VAL A 187 3.49 7.84 -2.43
CA VAL A 187 2.07 7.46 -2.38
C VAL A 187 1.60 7.52 -0.92
N TRP A 188 0.44 8.14 -0.70
CA TRP A 188 -0.32 8.05 0.54
C TRP A 188 -1.51 7.11 0.30
N GLN A 189 -1.53 5.96 0.97
CA GLN A 189 -2.64 5.02 0.91
C GLN A 189 -3.49 5.12 2.18
N LEU A 190 -4.79 5.23 2.01
CA LEU A 190 -5.79 5.17 3.08
C LEU A 190 -6.60 3.89 2.91
N ILE A 191 -6.87 3.21 4.02
CA ILE A 191 -7.87 2.14 4.08
C ILE A 191 -9.14 2.75 4.67
N LEU A 192 -10.21 2.75 3.89
CA LEU A 192 -11.55 3.09 4.36
C LEU A 192 -12.25 1.82 4.86
N PHE A 193 -13.07 1.96 5.89
CA PHE A 193 -13.87 0.90 6.51
C PHE A 193 -15.33 1.34 6.70
N ARG A 194 -16.26 0.40 6.55
CA ARG A 194 -17.63 0.51 7.07
C ARG A 194 -18.16 -0.85 7.51
N GLN A 195 -19.03 -0.86 8.53
CA GLN A 195 -19.57 -2.10 9.11
C GLN A 195 -20.63 -2.77 8.22
N ALA A 196 -21.28 -2.00 7.34
CA ALA A 196 -22.20 -2.44 6.31
C ALA A 196 -22.38 -1.32 5.27
N SER A 197 -22.86 -1.66 4.07
CA SER A 197 -23.15 -0.74 2.96
C SER A 197 -24.04 0.48 3.29
N THR A 198 -24.81 0.43 4.37
CA THR A 198 -25.65 1.54 4.86
C THR A 198 -24.91 2.58 5.70
N HIS A 199 -23.65 2.32 6.07
CA HIS A 199 -22.85 3.20 6.92
C HIS A 199 -21.90 4.08 6.08
N ARG A 200 -21.64 5.32 6.53
CA ARG A 200 -20.61 6.17 5.93
C ARG A 200 -19.23 5.52 6.06
N TRP A 201 -18.41 5.66 5.02
CA TRP A 201 -17.01 5.27 5.04
C TRP A 201 -16.22 6.08 6.06
N ARG A 202 -15.31 5.42 6.79
CA ARG A 202 -14.41 6.04 7.77
C ARG A 202 -12.96 5.64 7.50
N SER A 203 -12.02 6.54 7.75
CA SER A 203 -10.60 6.24 7.85
C SER A 203 -10.36 5.14 8.89
N ALA A 204 -9.68 4.06 8.50
CA ALA A 204 -9.28 2.97 9.41
C ALA A 204 -7.77 2.81 9.53
N ALA A 205 -7.03 3.13 8.46
CA ALA A 205 -5.58 3.05 8.43
C ALA A 205 -4.98 4.03 7.41
N PHE A 206 -3.71 4.38 7.62
CA PHE A 206 -2.90 5.19 6.72
C PHE A 206 -1.54 4.53 6.48
N SER A 207 -0.99 4.68 5.27
CA SER A 207 0.37 4.28 4.93
C SER A 207 1.03 5.27 3.99
N GLN A 208 2.30 5.64 4.27
CA GLN A 208 3.16 6.34 3.33
C GLN A 208 4.14 5.33 2.70
N MET A 209 4.21 5.32 1.37
CA MET A 209 5.06 4.41 0.60
C MET A 209 5.74 5.15 -0.56
N HIS A 210 6.76 4.53 -1.17
CA HIS A 210 7.51 5.07 -2.30
C HIS A 210 7.13 4.36 -3.61
N MET A 211 6.95 5.11 -4.71
CA MET A 211 6.74 4.55 -6.06
C MET A 211 8.04 3.97 -6.63
N GLY A 212 9.20 4.42 -6.13
CA GLY A 212 10.52 3.97 -6.56
C GLY A 212 10.83 4.32 -8.01
N PHE A 213 10.27 5.41 -8.54
CA PHE A 213 10.56 5.89 -9.88
C PHE A 213 12.04 6.32 -9.98
N ARG A 214 12.78 5.67 -10.90
CA ARG A 214 14.23 5.89 -11.10
C ARG A 214 14.55 6.79 -12.30
N GLY A 215 13.73 7.81 -12.53
CA GLY A 215 13.95 8.80 -13.60
C GLY A 215 13.65 8.33 -15.03
N ILE A 216 13.22 7.08 -15.21
CA ILE A 216 13.03 6.45 -16.52
C ILE A 216 11.67 5.74 -16.53
N ARG A 217 10.79 6.10 -17.47
CA ARG A 217 9.46 5.51 -17.70
C ARG A 217 9.47 3.98 -17.70
N ASP A 218 10.42 3.40 -18.44
CA ASP A 218 10.49 1.97 -18.69
C ASP A 218 11.27 1.16 -17.64
N GLY A 219 11.92 1.83 -16.67
CA GLY A 219 12.64 1.18 -15.56
C GLY A 219 11.78 0.20 -14.73
N PRO A 220 12.36 -0.83 -14.10
CA PRO A 220 11.60 -1.87 -13.41
C PRO A 220 10.69 -1.29 -12.32
N CYS A 221 9.47 -1.79 -12.23
CA CYS A 221 8.55 -1.46 -11.14
C CYS A 221 9.15 -1.96 -9.82
N VAL A 222 9.34 -1.06 -8.85
CA VAL A 222 10.00 -1.33 -7.56
C VAL A 222 9.22 -0.69 -6.40
N GLU A 223 9.70 -0.86 -5.16
CA GLU A 223 9.09 -0.31 -3.94
C GLU A 223 7.59 -0.65 -3.81
N ALA A 224 6.69 0.33 -3.66
CA ALA A 224 5.25 0.10 -3.52
C ALA A 224 4.57 -0.47 -4.79
N PHE A 225 5.26 -0.45 -5.93
CA PHE A 225 4.84 -1.02 -7.20
C PHE A 225 5.54 -2.36 -7.52
N TYR A 226 6.39 -2.85 -6.62
CA TYR A 226 6.88 -4.23 -6.67
C TYR A 226 5.81 -5.20 -6.15
N PRO A 227 5.63 -6.39 -6.75
CA PRO A 227 4.87 -7.47 -6.13
C PRO A 227 5.58 -7.95 -4.86
N ASP A 228 4.83 -8.30 -3.82
CA ASP A 228 5.36 -8.90 -2.58
C ASP A 228 6.41 -8.04 -1.83
N SER A 229 6.46 -6.71 -2.04
CA SER A 229 7.33 -5.84 -1.25
C SER A 229 6.87 -5.74 0.21
N ASN A 230 7.81 -5.62 1.13
CA ASN A 230 7.55 -5.54 2.57
C ASN A 230 7.72 -4.10 3.07
N PRO A 231 6.64 -3.30 3.20
CA PRO A 231 6.70 -1.94 3.70
C PRO A 231 6.96 -1.92 5.20
N SER A 232 8.12 -1.41 5.60
CA SER A 232 8.62 -1.33 6.99
C SER A 232 7.74 -0.54 7.98
N LEU A 233 6.61 0.02 7.52
CA LEU A 233 5.67 0.84 8.30
C LEU A 233 4.25 0.28 8.39
N TRP A 234 3.87 -0.77 7.63
CA TRP A 234 2.51 -1.35 7.72
C TRP A 234 2.18 -1.92 9.10
N ASN A 235 3.21 -2.29 9.89
CA ASN A 235 3.07 -2.78 11.27
C ASN A 235 2.53 -1.71 12.25
N ARG A 236 2.34 -0.46 11.80
CA ARG A 236 1.66 0.62 12.56
C ARG A 236 0.24 0.91 12.07
N ALA A 237 -0.18 0.33 10.95
CA ALA A 237 -1.38 0.74 10.23
C ALA A 237 -2.67 0.12 10.80
N LEU A 238 -2.61 -1.11 11.33
CA LEU A 238 -3.75 -1.81 11.95
C LEU A 238 -3.30 -2.79 13.06
N PRO A 239 -4.20 -3.18 13.98
CA PRO A 239 -5.61 -2.79 14.04
C PRO A 239 -5.93 -1.82 15.18
N PHE A 240 -7.10 -1.19 15.06
CA PHE A 240 -7.93 -0.83 16.22
C PHE A 240 -7.91 -1.98 17.25
N GLU A 241 -7.77 -1.67 18.55
CA GLU A 241 -8.42 -2.55 19.52
C GLU A 241 -9.92 -2.48 19.23
N ILE A 242 -10.49 -3.57 18.69
CA ILE A 242 -11.93 -3.80 18.75
C ILE A 242 -12.23 -3.93 20.25
N GLY A 243 -12.65 -2.82 20.87
CA GLY A 243 -12.83 -2.72 22.30
C GLY A 243 -13.63 -3.92 22.80
N SER A 244 -13.02 -4.73 23.68
CA SER A 244 -13.56 -6.03 24.11
C SER A 244 -14.75 -5.90 25.08
N SER A 245 -15.49 -4.80 24.97
CA SER A 245 -16.51 -4.27 25.87
C SER A 245 -17.94 -4.38 25.33
N VAL A 246 -18.15 -5.03 24.17
CA VAL A 246 -19.49 -5.42 23.68
C VAL A 246 -19.56 -6.90 23.29
N LEU A 247 -19.06 -7.79 24.15
CA LEU A 247 -19.73 -9.08 24.29
C LEU A 247 -21.08 -8.82 24.97
N PRO A 248 -22.23 -9.12 24.34
CA PRO A 248 -23.51 -9.04 25.05
C PRO A 248 -23.48 -10.07 26.17
N VAL A 249 -23.53 -9.60 27.42
CA VAL A 249 -23.64 -10.48 28.60
C VAL A 249 -25.02 -11.13 28.55
N LEU A 250 -25.09 -12.28 27.89
CA LEU A 250 -26.20 -13.23 28.02
C LEU A 250 -26.21 -13.71 29.45
N ALA A 251 -26.92 -12.98 30.31
CA ALA A 251 -27.19 -13.33 31.69
C ALA A 251 -28.06 -14.59 31.72
N VAL A 252 -27.40 -15.74 31.59
CA VAL A 252 -27.99 -17.06 31.85
C VAL A 252 -28.32 -17.09 33.35
N GLY A 253 -29.54 -16.67 33.67
CA GLY A 253 -30.02 -16.58 35.05
C GLY A 253 -29.81 -17.91 35.77
N GLY A 254 -29.01 -17.88 36.84
CA GLY A 254 -28.63 -19.06 37.61
C GLY A 254 -29.83 -19.67 38.34
N ALA A 255 -30.60 -20.50 37.64
CA ALA A 255 -31.64 -21.31 38.24
C ALA A 255 -31.00 -22.45 39.04
N SER A 256 -30.74 -22.19 40.32
CA SER A 256 -30.19 -23.17 41.27
C SER A 256 -31.00 -24.47 41.25
N LEU A 257 -30.38 -25.55 40.78
CA LEU A 257 -30.96 -26.89 40.86
C LEU A 257 -30.84 -27.39 42.31
N PRO A 258 -31.91 -27.91 42.92
CA PRO A 258 -31.84 -28.48 44.26
C PRO A 258 -31.02 -29.78 44.23
N VAL A 259 -30.01 -29.87 45.09
CA VAL A 259 -29.23 -31.09 45.30
C VAL A 259 -30.05 -32.03 46.19
N GLY A 260 -30.57 -33.13 45.63
CA GLY A 260 -31.36 -34.09 46.40
C GLY A 260 -32.15 -35.09 45.56
N ALA A 261 -31.47 -36.01 44.87
CA ALA A 261 -32.10 -37.16 44.22
C ALA A 261 -31.17 -38.37 44.18
N SER A 262 -31.27 -39.24 45.18
CA SER A 262 -30.61 -40.56 45.17
C SER A 262 -31.29 -41.48 44.16
N LEU A 263 -30.51 -42.20 43.35
CA LEU A 263 -31.01 -43.27 42.49
C LEU A 263 -30.36 -44.62 42.87
N PRO A 264 -31.12 -45.73 42.90
CA PRO A 264 -30.58 -47.04 43.23
C PRO A 264 -29.74 -47.62 42.09
N GLY A 265 -28.86 -48.56 42.42
CA GLY A 265 -27.96 -49.20 41.46
C GLY A 265 -28.69 -50.12 40.47
N GLY A 266 -28.21 -50.15 39.23
CA GLY A 266 -28.62 -51.10 38.19
C GLY A 266 -27.48 -51.29 37.19
N ALA A 267 -26.92 -52.49 37.13
CA ALA A 267 -25.76 -52.77 36.29
C ALA A 267 -26.16 -52.98 34.82
N SER A 268 -25.53 -52.24 33.90
CA SER A 268 -25.40 -52.66 32.49
C SER A 268 -24.13 -52.06 31.88
N SER A 269 -23.39 -52.89 31.15
CA SER A 269 -22.09 -52.53 30.58
C SER A 269 -22.21 -52.09 29.12
N TRP A 270 -21.95 -50.81 28.85
CA TRP A 270 -21.85 -50.28 27.49
C TRP A 270 -20.44 -49.73 27.24
N ARG A 271 -19.67 -50.41 26.38
CA ARG A 271 -18.37 -49.92 25.91
C ARG A 271 -18.58 -48.91 24.78
N ILE A 272 -18.34 -47.63 25.05
CA ILE A 272 -18.21 -46.62 24.00
C ILE A 272 -16.75 -46.59 23.55
N ALA A 273 -16.50 -46.90 22.27
CA ALA A 273 -15.18 -46.79 21.67
C ALA A 273 -14.91 -45.34 21.26
N LEU A 274 -14.01 -44.65 21.96
CA LEU A 274 -13.52 -43.34 21.58
C LEU A 274 -12.35 -43.47 20.59
N LEU A 275 -12.61 -43.22 19.31
CA LEU A 275 -11.56 -43.04 18.29
C LEU A 275 -10.95 -41.65 18.44
N GLY A 276 -9.88 -41.56 19.24
CA GLY A 276 -9.08 -40.34 19.37
C GLY A 276 -8.14 -40.16 18.17
N VAL A 277 -8.40 -39.13 17.34
CA VAL A 277 -7.45 -38.69 16.31
C VAL A 277 -6.49 -37.68 16.94
N GLY A 278 -5.32 -38.15 17.36
CA GLY A 278 -4.24 -37.32 17.90
C GLY A 278 -3.11 -37.12 16.87
N CYS A 279 -3.04 -35.94 16.26
CA CYS A 279 -1.91 -35.56 15.40
C CYS A 279 -0.74 -35.05 16.26
N ALA A 280 0.26 -35.90 16.51
CA ALA A 280 1.52 -35.48 17.09
C ALA A 280 2.45 -34.90 16.00
N VAL A 281 3.02 -33.72 16.24
CA VAL A 281 4.03 -33.11 15.36
C VAL A 281 5.43 -33.40 15.96
N PRO A 282 6.32 -34.13 15.25
CA PRO A 282 7.67 -34.35 15.73
C PRO A 282 8.57 -33.14 15.44
N LEU A 283 9.11 -32.54 16.49
CA LEU A 283 10.25 -31.62 16.38
C LEU A 283 11.54 -32.43 16.18
N LEU A 284 12.20 -32.24 15.04
CA LEU A 284 13.52 -32.79 14.75
C LEU A 284 14.36 -31.76 13.97
N GLY A 285 15.31 -31.14 14.66
CA GLY A 285 16.40 -30.39 14.05
C GLY A 285 17.69 -31.22 14.08
N ILE A 286 18.51 -31.12 13.04
CA ILE A 286 19.86 -31.69 12.97
C ILE A 286 20.80 -30.63 12.37
N ALA A 287 22.04 -30.58 12.86
CA ALA A 287 23.06 -29.62 12.43
C ALA A 287 23.86 -30.12 11.20
N ALA A 288 24.69 -29.24 10.62
CA ALA A 288 25.51 -29.54 9.46
C ALA A 288 26.77 -30.38 9.77
N ALA A 289 27.14 -31.24 8.83
CA ALA A 289 28.46 -31.88 8.69
C ALA A 289 28.73 -32.18 7.20
N ALA A 290 29.98 -32.49 6.83
CA ALA A 290 30.42 -32.52 5.43
C ALA A 290 31.26 -33.77 5.05
N GLN A 291 31.70 -33.78 3.78
CA GLN A 291 32.72 -34.63 3.12
C GLN A 291 32.37 -35.99 2.47
N HIS A 292 32.91 -36.10 1.24
CA HIS A 292 33.47 -37.26 0.52
C HIS A 292 32.60 -38.42 -0.03
N GLU A 293 32.35 -38.34 -1.34
CA GLU A 293 33.01 -39.17 -2.38
C GLU A 293 32.77 -40.71 -2.38
N ARG A 294 32.04 -41.23 -3.40
CA ARG A 294 32.64 -42.00 -4.54
C ARG A 294 31.65 -42.58 -5.58
N ARG A 295 31.98 -42.32 -6.86
CA ARG A 295 31.88 -43.20 -8.07
C ARG A 295 30.52 -43.80 -8.48
N GLY A 296 30.02 -43.38 -9.64
CA GLY A 296 29.01 -44.10 -10.47
C GLY A 296 29.07 -43.66 -11.93
N ARG A 297 29.48 -44.55 -12.85
CA ARG A 297 29.84 -44.23 -14.26
C ARG A 297 28.67 -43.70 -15.11
N ILE A 298 28.94 -42.71 -15.96
CA ILE A 298 28.20 -42.42 -17.21
C ILE A 298 29.19 -42.49 -18.39
N SER A 299 28.70 -42.82 -19.59
CA SER A 299 29.52 -43.12 -20.78
C SER A 299 30.18 -41.89 -21.43
N GLN A 300 31.20 -42.13 -22.27
CA GLN A 300 31.98 -41.12 -22.98
C GLN A 300 31.69 -41.10 -24.49
N SER A 301 31.69 -39.90 -25.09
CA SER A 301 32.22 -39.57 -26.43
C SER A 301 32.27 -38.03 -26.54
N LEU A 302 33.47 -37.42 -26.43
CA LEU A 302 34.31 -36.93 -27.54
C LEU A 302 33.73 -35.65 -28.22
N ALA A 303 34.25 -34.43 -27.98
CA ALA A 303 35.56 -33.84 -28.36
C ALA A 303 35.45 -32.98 -29.66
N ARG A 304 36.01 -31.78 -29.88
CA ARG A 304 36.84 -30.73 -29.19
C ARG A 304 36.27 -29.34 -29.64
N LEU A 305 36.78 -28.12 -29.42
CA LEU A 305 38.00 -27.44 -28.90
C LEU A 305 37.58 -26.44 -27.77
N LEU A 306 38.39 -25.82 -26.89
CA LEU A 306 39.76 -25.22 -26.86
C LEU A 306 39.90 -23.74 -27.31
N TRP A 307 39.73 -22.81 -26.36
CA TRP A 307 40.61 -21.68 -25.97
C TRP A 307 40.14 -21.22 -24.56
N ALA A 308 40.88 -21.20 -23.44
CA ALA A 308 42.26 -20.77 -23.12
C ALA A 308 42.34 -19.34 -22.53
N SER A 309 42.01 -19.19 -21.24
CA SER A 309 42.56 -18.13 -20.36
C SER A 309 43.93 -18.56 -19.82
N PRO A 310 44.81 -17.65 -19.34
CA PRO A 310 44.97 -17.49 -17.88
C PRO A 310 45.26 -16.00 -17.47
N PRO A 311 45.99 -15.63 -16.37
CA PRO A 311 45.28 -15.15 -15.17
C PRO A 311 45.89 -13.90 -14.46
N SER A 312 45.34 -13.56 -13.28
CA SER A 312 45.94 -12.70 -12.22
C SER A 312 46.15 -11.20 -12.57
N SER A 313 46.21 -10.25 -11.62
CA SER A 313 46.63 -10.33 -10.20
C SER A 313 45.84 -9.41 -9.25
N CYS A 314 45.92 -9.68 -7.94
CA CYS A 314 45.51 -8.75 -6.88
C CYS A 314 46.58 -7.68 -6.63
N ALA A 315 46.17 -6.48 -6.19
CA ALA A 315 47.04 -5.48 -5.56
C ALA A 315 46.23 -4.61 -4.59
N SER A 316 46.85 -4.20 -3.47
CA SER A 316 46.24 -3.34 -2.45
C SER A 316 47.16 -2.16 -2.10
N ALA A 317 46.65 -0.94 -2.20
CA ALA A 317 47.16 0.29 -1.58
C ALA A 317 45.94 1.23 -1.40
N VAL A 318 45.62 1.81 -0.23
CA VAL A 318 46.37 2.61 0.76
C VAL A 318 46.56 4.07 0.32
N GLY A 319 46.00 4.99 1.12
CA GLY A 319 46.29 6.44 1.11
C GLY A 319 45.38 7.28 0.21
N GLY A 320 44.82 8.37 0.73
CA GLY A 320 43.99 9.30 -0.04
C GLY A 320 42.93 10.10 0.75
N THR A 321 43.31 10.70 1.88
CA THR A 321 42.51 11.75 2.53
C THR A 321 42.98 13.11 2.03
N ASP A 322 42.10 13.91 1.43
CA ASP A 322 42.33 15.33 1.18
C ASP A 322 41.03 16.12 1.37
N ASP A 323 41.15 17.28 2.00
CA ASP A 323 40.05 18.20 2.29
C ASP A 323 39.64 19.01 1.05
N TYR A 324 38.38 19.42 0.98
CA TYR A 324 37.95 20.50 0.09
C TYR A 324 36.99 21.49 0.75
N ALA A 325 37.52 22.28 1.67
CA ALA A 325 36.90 23.51 2.12
C ALA A 325 37.12 24.62 1.07
N GLY A 326 36.09 24.97 0.29
CA GLY A 326 36.17 25.96 -0.80
C GLY A 326 35.14 27.09 -0.64
N SER A 327 35.59 28.28 -0.25
CA SER A 327 34.72 29.41 0.11
C SER A 327 34.33 30.31 -1.08
N ALA A 328 33.04 30.65 -1.12
CA ALA A 328 32.42 31.91 -1.58
C ALA A 328 32.98 32.69 -2.79
N ALA A 329 32.11 32.92 -3.79
CA ALA A 329 32.12 34.12 -4.63
C ALA A 329 30.69 34.53 -5.03
N PRO A 330 30.29 35.81 -4.96
CA PRO A 330 28.94 36.26 -5.32
C PRO A 330 28.85 36.72 -6.79
N TYR A 331 27.75 36.40 -7.47
CA TYR A 331 27.44 36.99 -8.78
C TYR A 331 26.72 38.34 -8.63
N ARG A 332 27.28 39.39 -9.25
CA ARG A 332 26.59 40.66 -9.49
C ARG A 332 25.87 40.63 -10.84
N ALA A 333 24.79 41.41 -10.94
CA ALA A 333 24.05 41.62 -12.18
C ALA A 333 24.79 42.53 -13.17
N PHE A 334 24.40 42.44 -14.46
CA PHE A 334 24.58 43.48 -15.46
C PHE A 334 23.47 43.39 -16.52
N ALA A 335 23.08 44.57 -17.04
CA ALA A 335 22.12 44.81 -18.14
C ALA A 335 20.71 44.21 -17.94
#